data_AF-A0A176YME5-F1
#
_entry.id   AF-A0A176YME5-F1
#
_cell.length_a   1.000
_cell.length_b   1.000
_cell.length_c   1.000
_cell.angle_alpha   90.00
_cell.angle_beta   90.00
_cell.angle_gamma   90.00
#
_symmetry.space_group_name_H-M   'P 1'
#
loop_
_entity.id
_entity.type
_entity.pdbx_description
1 polymer ?
#
loop_
_entity_poly.entity_id
_entity_poly.type
_entity_poly.pdbx_seq_one_letter_code
_entity_poly.pdbx_strand_id
1 'polypeptide(L)'
;MLREEPLSAQPAITKAALAERILYSSTDFRWHAGIVPVSGTLYLPAGAPPAGGWPLLAWAHSTLGVADSCAPSWTGHKPRDATYIARWLESGFAVVATDYQGLGGPGPHPYLNWAAEGRSVLDAVRAVLAAHADKLATKVFITGQSQGSGTALGATTVAPSYAPDVPLLATVATGLVSTFPDGPCPPAEPFTIGSPIYLTLMMLGGSLPDETSVDKLVTEKGGLVLRAARESCTGEMRAIAQKGSVMAENASELSVSDGHEARPTGARSPGNRTCRFRAAAASAICRRCRLVRGRQ
;
A
#
# COMPACT_ATOMS: atom_id res chain seq x y z
N MET A 1 -19.50 -3.97 1.39
CA MET A 1 -19.51 -2.81 2.29
C MET A 1 -20.12 -3.24 3.61
N LEU A 2 -19.55 -2.86 4.76
CA LEU A 2 -20.09 -3.16 6.09
C LEU A 2 -20.71 -1.91 6.75
N ARG A 3 -20.07 -0.75 6.62
CA ARG A 3 -20.56 0.52 7.18
C ARG A 3 -19.95 1.70 6.42
N GLU A 4 -20.70 2.79 6.36
CA GLU A 4 -20.26 4.09 5.84
C GLU A 4 -20.66 5.16 6.85
N GLU A 5 -19.79 6.14 7.08
CA GLU A 5 -20.10 7.28 7.93
C GLU A 5 -19.42 8.56 7.44
N PRO A 6 -20.06 9.73 7.60
CA PRO A 6 -19.46 11.00 7.19
C PRO A 6 -18.12 11.25 7.87
N LEU A 7 -17.13 11.68 7.07
CA LEU A 7 -15.83 12.11 7.56
C LEU A 7 -15.80 13.65 7.66
N SER A 8 -15.13 14.18 8.68
CA SER A 8 -14.84 15.62 8.73
C SER A 8 -13.97 16.02 7.53
N ALA A 9 -14.32 17.13 6.89
CA ALA A 9 -13.56 17.63 5.75
C ALA A 9 -12.11 17.94 6.16
N GLN A 10 -11.16 17.41 5.39
CA GLN A 10 -9.76 17.77 5.54
C GLN A 10 -9.45 18.98 4.64
N PRO A 11 -8.92 20.10 5.16
CA PRO A 11 -8.73 21.33 4.37
C PRO A 11 -7.92 21.17 3.08
N ALA A 12 -7.00 20.21 3.04
CA ALA A 12 -6.19 19.92 1.87
C ALA A 12 -6.96 19.20 0.74
N ILE A 13 -8.10 18.54 1.05
CA ILE A 13 -8.92 17.79 0.10
C ILE A 13 -10.09 18.67 -0.37
N THR A 14 -9.77 19.64 -1.23
CA THR A 14 -10.65 20.77 -1.56
C THR A 14 -11.77 20.47 -2.55
N LYS A 15 -11.73 19.32 -3.26
CA LYS A 15 -12.68 18.97 -4.33
C LYS A 15 -13.56 17.76 -4.04
N ALA A 16 -13.61 17.31 -2.80
CA ALA A 16 -14.56 16.29 -2.37
C ALA A 16 -15.93 16.93 -2.08
N ALA A 17 -16.99 16.50 -2.76
CA ALA A 17 -18.36 16.79 -2.34
C ALA A 17 -18.88 15.78 -1.32
N LEU A 18 -18.32 14.57 -1.36
CA LEU A 18 -18.54 13.53 -0.36
C LEU A 18 -17.19 13.11 0.21
N ALA A 19 -17.13 12.98 1.53
CA ALA A 19 -16.01 12.39 2.25
C ALA A 19 -16.60 11.46 3.31
N GLU A 20 -16.29 10.17 3.20
CA GLU A 20 -16.81 9.13 4.09
C GLU A 20 -15.66 8.29 4.62
N ARG A 21 -15.78 7.87 5.88
CA ARG A 21 -15.07 6.69 6.36
C ARG A 21 -15.91 5.46 6.01
N ILE A 22 -15.24 4.44 5.51
CA ILE A 22 -15.84 3.18 5.13
C ILE A 22 -15.26 2.06 5.98
N LEU A 23 -16.09 1.05 6.24
CA LEU A 23 -15.69 -0.24 6.80
C LEU A 23 -16.13 -1.31 5.83
N TYR A 24 -15.22 -2.19 5.42
CA TYR A 24 -15.51 -3.27 4.48
C TYR A 24 -14.82 -4.56 4.93
N SER A 25 -15.28 -5.69 4.40
CA SER A 25 -14.67 -6.99 4.66
C SER A 25 -13.53 -7.25 3.67
N SER A 26 -12.41 -7.77 4.17
CA SER A 26 -11.33 -8.34 3.35
C SER A 26 -10.99 -9.76 3.84
N THR A 27 -10.07 -10.44 3.16
CA THR A 27 -9.62 -11.78 3.54
C THR A 27 -8.16 -11.75 3.93
N ASP A 28 -7.86 -12.11 5.18
CA ASP A 28 -6.50 -12.15 5.67
C ASP A 28 -5.66 -13.20 4.92
N PHE A 29 -4.58 -12.72 4.33
CA PHE A 29 -3.64 -13.56 3.59
C PHE A 29 -2.45 -14.02 4.43
N ARG A 30 -2.00 -13.23 5.42
CA ARG A 30 -0.73 -13.50 6.11
C ARG A 30 -0.90 -14.51 7.24
N TRP A 31 -1.96 -14.39 8.04
CA TRP A 31 -2.20 -15.29 9.17
C TRP A 31 -3.37 -16.25 8.95
N HIS A 32 -4.01 -16.18 7.78
CA HIS A 32 -5.16 -17.01 7.43
C HIS A 32 -6.30 -16.95 8.46
N ALA A 33 -6.49 -15.79 9.11
CA ALA A 33 -7.54 -15.58 10.10
C ALA A 33 -8.98 -15.57 9.52
N GLY A 34 -9.12 -15.67 8.19
CA GLY A 34 -10.40 -15.64 7.50
C GLY A 34 -10.82 -14.23 7.10
N ILE A 35 -12.11 -13.91 7.25
CA ILE A 35 -12.66 -12.60 6.91
C ILE A 35 -12.35 -11.61 8.04
N VAL A 36 -11.77 -10.47 7.67
CA VAL A 36 -11.40 -9.39 8.61
C VAL A 36 -12.04 -8.06 8.18
N PRO A 37 -12.48 -7.22 9.13
CA PRO A 37 -12.91 -5.86 8.80
C PRO A 37 -11.70 -4.95 8.56
N VAL A 38 -11.77 -4.12 7.52
CA VAL A 38 -10.76 -3.13 7.16
C VAL A 38 -11.43 -1.79 6.95
N SER A 39 -10.86 -0.73 7.51
CA SER A 39 -11.36 0.63 7.32
C SER A 39 -10.65 1.35 6.17
N GLY A 40 -11.22 2.48 5.77
CA GLY A 40 -10.65 3.35 4.77
C GLY A 40 -11.50 4.61 4.60
N THR A 41 -11.20 5.38 3.56
CA THR A 41 -11.96 6.58 3.21
C THR A 41 -12.40 6.54 1.75
N LEU A 42 -13.60 7.04 1.48
CA LEU A 42 -14.14 7.29 0.14
C LEU A 42 -14.31 8.80 -0.06
N TYR A 43 -13.87 9.28 -1.22
CA TYR A 43 -14.09 10.64 -1.68
C TYR A 43 -14.73 10.63 -3.06
N LEU A 44 -15.85 11.34 -3.20
CA LEU A 44 -16.47 11.59 -4.51
C LEU A 44 -16.22 13.04 -4.95
N PRO A 45 -15.88 13.27 -6.23
CA PRO A 45 -15.66 14.62 -6.75
C PRO A 45 -16.91 15.48 -6.62
N ALA A 46 -16.71 16.79 -6.50
CA ALA A 46 -17.80 17.75 -6.61
C ALA A 46 -18.40 17.78 -8.03
N GLY A 47 -19.72 17.97 -8.10
CA GLY A 47 -20.48 18.04 -9.35
C GLY A 47 -21.26 16.75 -9.67
N ALA A 48 -21.78 16.66 -10.88
CA ALA A 48 -22.48 15.47 -11.36
C ALA A 48 -21.48 14.46 -11.93
N PRO A 49 -21.72 13.15 -11.77
CA PRO A 49 -20.91 12.13 -12.43
C PRO A 49 -20.98 12.31 -13.96
N PRO A 50 -19.88 12.12 -14.69
CA PRO A 50 -19.93 12.10 -16.15
C PRO A 50 -20.77 10.92 -16.64
N ALA A 51 -21.10 10.91 -17.93
CA ALA A 51 -21.80 9.78 -18.53
C ALA A 51 -21.03 8.47 -18.27
N GLY A 52 -21.69 7.53 -17.58
CA GLY A 52 -21.09 6.25 -17.17
C GLY A 52 -20.36 6.25 -15.82
N GLY A 53 -20.39 7.35 -15.06
CA GLY A 53 -19.84 7.44 -13.70
C GLY A 53 -18.39 7.93 -13.62
N TRP A 54 -17.95 8.32 -12.43
CA TRP A 54 -16.55 8.68 -12.19
C TRP A 54 -15.64 7.44 -12.27
N PRO A 55 -14.48 7.49 -12.94
CA PRO A 55 -13.47 6.46 -12.77
C PRO A 55 -13.02 6.42 -11.31
N LEU A 56 -12.71 5.21 -10.81
CA LEU A 56 -12.30 4.99 -9.42
C LEU A 56 -10.79 4.81 -9.35
N LEU A 57 -10.15 5.60 -8.50
CA LEU A 57 -8.76 5.43 -8.11
C LEU A 57 -8.69 4.81 -6.72
N ALA A 58 -7.98 3.70 -6.58
CA ALA A 58 -7.57 3.17 -5.30
C ALA A 58 -6.20 3.76 -4.90
N TRP A 59 -6.18 4.50 -3.79
CA TRP A 59 -4.98 5.08 -3.20
C TRP A 59 -4.38 4.12 -2.16
N ALA A 60 -3.16 3.66 -2.43
CA ALA A 60 -2.34 2.87 -1.52
C ALA A 60 -1.31 3.79 -0.83
N HIS A 61 -1.52 4.09 0.46
CA HIS A 61 -0.68 5.01 1.22
C HIS A 61 0.72 4.43 1.51
N SER A 62 1.66 5.32 1.82
CA SER A 62 3.02 4.98 2.26
C SER A 62 3.05 4.54 3.72
N THR A 63 4.23 4.17 4.24
CA THR A 63 4.40 3.78 5.64
C THR A 63 3.94 4.86 6.62
N LEU A 64 2.98 4.52 7.47
CA LEU A 64 2.52 5.38 8.57
C LEU A 64 2.91 4.84 9.94
N GLY A 65 2.84 3.52 10.11
CA GLY A 65 3.14 2.76 11.34
C GLY A 65 2.46 1.40 11.26
N VAL A 66 2.38 0.68 12.38
CA VAL A 66 1.63 -0.58 12.52
C VAL A 66 0.57 -0.54 13.63
N ALA A 67 0.50 0.57 14.37
CA ALA A 67 -0.49 0.78 15.41
C ALA A 67 -1.83 1.24 14.84
N ASP A 68 -2.93 0.92 15.54
CA ASP A 68 -4.28 1.34 15.14
C ASP A 68 -4.42 2.86 14.99
N SER A 69 -3.69 3.61 15.82
CA SER A 69 -3.63 5.07 15.79
C SER A 69 -2.99 5.63 14.52
N CYS A 70 -2.48 4.80 13.61
CA CYS A 70 -1.87 5.23 12.36
C CYS A 70 -2.79 5.14 11.14
N ALA A 71 -4.02 4.65 11.31
CA ALA A 71 -5.01 4.53 10.24
C ALA A 71 -5.51 5.91 9.75
N PRO A 72 -5.26 6.28 8.47
CA PRO A 72 -5.69 7.56 7.90
C PRO A 72 -7.18 7.86 8.01
N SER A 73 -8.04 6.84 7.96
CA SER A 73 -9.49 7.06 8.10
C SER A 73 -9.91 7.57 9.49
N TRP A 74 -9.05 7.38 10.51
CA TRP A 74 -9.29 7.87 11.87
C TRP A 74 -8.53 9.16 12.15
N THR A 75 -7.31 9.31 11.64
CA THR A 75 -6.45 10.46 11.95
C THR A 75 -6.43 11.56 10.88
N GLY A 76 -7.03 11.30 9.72
CA GLY A 76 -6.84 12.08 8.50
C GLY A 76 -5.56 11.71 7.74
N HIS A 77 -5.55 12.01 6.45
CA HIS A 77 -4.41 11.73 5.57
C HIS A 77 -3.25 12.67 5.89
N LYS A 78 -2.01 12.20 5.74
CA LYS A 78 -0.85 13.11 5.84
C LYS A 78 -0.94 14.19 4.74
N PRO A 79 -0.42 15.41 4.95
CA PRO A 79 -0.61 16.54 4.01
C PRO A 79 -0.23 16.22 2.56
N ARG A 80 0.85 15.45 2.37
CA ARG A 80 1.29 14.96 1.06
C ARG A 80 0.22 14.09 0.39
N ASP A 81 -0.28 13.08 1.10
CA ASP A 81 -1.27 12.13 0.57
C ASP A 81 -2.61 12.83 0.32
N ALA A 82 -3.03 13.69 1.24
CA ALA A 82 -4.22 14.54 1.07
C ALA A 82 -4.12 15.42 -0.19
N THR A 83 -2.93 15.99 -0.46
CA THR A 83 -2.68 16.77 -1.68
C THR A 83 -2.81 15.90 -2.93
N TYR A 84 -2.29 14.68 -2.94
CA TYR A 84 -2.44 13.79 -4.09
C TYR A 84 -3.88 13.35 -4.30
N ILE A 85 -4.59 12.97 -3.24
CA ILE A 85 -6.02 12.65 -3.29
C ILE A 85 -6.81 13.83 -3.88
N ALA A 86 -6.52 15.06 -3.44
CA ALA A 86 -7.12 16.27 -4.01
C ALA A 86 -6.87 16.42 -5.52
N ARG A 87 -5.64 16.16 -6.00
CA ARG A 87 -5.32 16.22 -7.44
C ARG A 87 -6.07 15.19 -8.27
N TRP A 88 -6.31 14.00 -7.73
CA TRP A 88 -7.10 12.98 -8.40
C TRP A 88 -8.58 13.36 -8.48
N LEU A 89 -9.14 13.91 -7.39
CA LEU A 89 -10.49 14.47 -7.38
C LEU A 89 -10.63 15.63 -8.40
N GLU A 90 -9.66 16.54 -8.44
CA GLU A 90 -9.59 17.62 -9.44
C GLU A 90 -9.54 17.11 -10.88
N SER A 91 -8.96 15.93 -11.09
CA SER A 91 -8.87 15.27 -12.39
C SER A 91 -10.11 14.42 -12.73
N GLY A 92 -11.16 14.47 -11.90
CA GLY A 92 -12.43 13.79 -12.13
C GLY A 92 -12.47 12.33 -11.70
N PHE A 93 -11.57 11.88 -10.82
CA PHE A 93 -11.58 10.53 -10.25
C PHE A 93 -12.24 10.53 -8.88
N ALA A 94 -13.15 9.58 -8.64
CA ALA A 94 -13.46 9.17 -7.27
C ALA A 94 -12.25 8.47 -6.67
N VAL A 95 -12.03 8.62 -5.36
CA VAL A 95 -10.87 8.06 -4.68
C VAL A 95 -11.32 7.22 -3.51
N VAL A 96 -10.92 5.94 -3.50
CA VAL A 96 -10.98 5.08 -2.32
C VAL A 96 -9.57 4.90 -1.77
N ALA A 97 -9.35 5.17 -0.50
CA ALA A 97 -8.07 4.97 0.18
C ALA A 97 -8.29 3.98 1.33
N THR A 98 -7.65 2.82 1.26
CA THR A 98 -7.71 1.81 2.33
C THR A 98 -6.71 2.14 3.43
N ASP A 99 -7.03 1.80 4.69
CA ASP A 99 -6.06 1.83 5.78
C ASP A 99 -5.15 0.58 5.76
N TYR A 100 -5.49 -0.47 5.00
CA TYR A 100 -4.96 -1.83 5.12
C TYR A 100 -5.43 -2.59 6.36
N GLN A 101 -5.46 -3.92 6.26
CA GLN A 101 -5.78 -4.77 7.40
C GLN A 101 -4.84 -4.47 8.59
N GLY A 102 -5.40 -4.54 9.80
CA GLY A 102 -4.67 -4.31 11.05
C GLY A 102 -4.27 -2.85 11.33
N LEU A 103 -4.71 -1.90 10.51
CA LEU A 103 -4.62 -0.48 10.81
C LEU A 103 -6.03 0.05 11.14
N GLY A 104 -6.22 0.45 12.39
CA GLY A 104 -7.49 1.03 12.87
C GLY A 104 -8.56 -0.03 13.12
N GLY A 105 -8.16 -1.29 13.26
CA GLY A 105 -9.01 -2.45 13.28
C GLY A 105 -8.32 -3.65 13.95
N PRO A 106 -9.01 -4.79 14.09
CA PRO A 106 -8.46 -5.92 14.83
C PRO A 106 -7.23 -6.53 14.14
N GLY A 107 -6.31 -7.02 14.97
CA GLY A 107 -5.14 -7.79 14.54
C GLY A 107 -3.97 -6.93 14.04
N PRO A 108 -2.81 -7.55 13.78
CA PRO A 108 -1.61 -6.84 13.35
C PRO A 108 -1.69 -6.40 11.89
N HIS A 109 -1.07 -5.25 11.58
CA HIS A 109 -0.85 -4.81 10.21
C HIS A 109 0.29 -5.62 9.55
N PRO A 110 0.07 -6.35 8.44
CA PRO A 110 1.07 -7.17 7.76
C PRO A 110 2.01 -6.30 6.93
N TYR A 111 2.78 -5.45 7.60
CA TYR A 111 3.64 -4.43 6.99
C TYR A 111 4.50 -5.00 5.84
N LEU A 112 4.35 -4.42 4.65
CA LEU A 112 5.02 -4.79 3.38
C LEU A 112 4.62 -6.15 2.80
N ASN A 113 3.63 -6.85 3.36
CA ASN A 113 3.07 -8.02 2.71
C ASN A 113 2.16 -7.57 1.55
N TRP A 114 2.74 -7.47 0.35
CA TRP A 114 2.05 -6.95 -0.83
C TRP A 114 0.75 -7.69 -1.17
N ALA A 115 0.67 -8.99 -0.86
CA ALA A 115 -0.51 -9.78 -1.13
C ALA A 115 -1.64 -9.45 -0.15
N ALA A 116 -1.35 -9.37 1.15
CA ALA A 116 -2.33 -9.01 2.17
C ALA A 116 -2.81 -7.56 2.02
N GLU A 117 -1.88 -6.61 1.88
CA GLU A 117 -2.20 -5.20 1.64
C GLU A 117 -2.93 -5.04 0.29
N GLY A 118 -2.52 -5.79 -0.74
CA GLY A 118 -3.14 -5.74 -2.07
C GLY A 118 -4.59 -6.25 -2.09
N ARG A 119 -4.91 -7.27 -1.29
CA ARG A 119 -6.30 -7.71 -1.08
C ARG A 119 -7.13 -6.63 -0.40
N SER A 120 -6.56 -5.93 0.59
CA SER A 120 -7.22 -4.79 1.24
C SER A 120 -7.61 -3.73 0.21
N VAL A 121 -6.72 -3.40 -0.74
CA VAL A 121 -7.00 -2.46 -1.85
C VAL A 121 -8.15 -2.96 -2.74
N LEU A 122 -8.08 -4.21 -3.21
CA LEU A 122 -9.06 -4.77 -4.14
C LEU A 122 -10.45 -4.90 -3.51
N ASP A 123 -10.52 -5.28 -2.24
CA ASP A 123 -11.80 -5.41 -1.53
C ASP A 123 -12.40 -4.04 -1.19
N ALA A 124 -11.58 -3.00 -0.97
CA ALA A 124 -12.06 -1.63 -0.86
C ALA A 124 -12.73 -1.18 -2.18
N VAL A 125 -12.08 -1.49 -3.32
CA VAL A 125 -12.63 -1.22 -4.65
C VAL A 125 -13.95 -1.93 -4.86
N ARG A 126 -14.02 -3.24 -4.58
CA ARG A 126 -15.26 -4.02 -4.69
C ARG A 126 -16.38 -3.45 -3.83
N ALA A 127 -16.06 -3.13 -2.57
CA ALA A 127 -17.03 -2.59 -1.63
C ALA A 127 -17.63 -1.26 -2.14
N VAL A 128 -16.78 -0.36 -2.63
CA VAL A 128 -17.18 0.96 -3.13
C VAL A 128 -17.92 0.85 -4.47
N LEU A 129 -17.45 0.04 -5.41
CA LEU A 129 -18.14 -0.21 -6.68
C LEU A 129 -19.54 -0.80 -6.46
N ALA A 130 -19.70 -1.71 -5.51
CA ALA A 130 -20.99 -2.29 -5.18
C ALA A 130 -21.93 -1.27 -4.49
N ALA A 131 -21.41 -0.45 -3.58
CA ALA A 131 -22.21 0.52 -2.82
C ALA A 131 -22.61 1.77 -3.64
N HIS A 132 -21.78 2.20 -4.59
CA HIS A 132 -21.98 3.43 -5.39
C HIS A 132 -22.02 3.16 -6.90
N ALA A 133 -22.64 2.06 -7.31
CA ALA A 133 -22.70 1.61 -8.71
C ALA A 133 -23.40 2.61 -9.65
N ASP A 134 -24.28 3.47 -9.13
CA ASP A 134 -24.98 4.53 -9.86
C ASP A 134 -24.08 5.75 -10.15
N LYS A 135 -22.98 5.89 -9.41
CA LYS A 135 -22.05 7.03 -9.48
C LYS A 135 -20.70 6.69 -10.10
N LEU A 136 -20.30 5.42 -10.05
CA LEU A 136 -18.96 4.99 -10.42
C LEU A 136 -18.93 4.23 -11.74
N ALA A 137 -17.90 4.52 -12.54
CA ALA A 137 -17.62 3.77 -13.76
C ALA A 137 -16.93 2.44 -13.43
N THR A 138 -17.09 1.47 -14.33
CA THR A 138 -16.30 0.23 -14.36
C THR A 138 -14.88 0.49 -14.91
N LYS A 139 -14.16 1.45 -14.34
CA LYS A 139 -12.80 1.85 -14.71
C LYS A 139 -12.00 2.09 -13.45
N VAL A 140 -11.14 1.14 -13.08
CA VAL A 140 -10.35 1.18 -11.85
C VAL A 140 -8.88 1.43 -12.15
N PHE A 141 -8.27 2.28 -11.35
CA PHE A 141 -6.85 2.57 -11.35
C PHE A 141 -6.30 2.39 -9.94
N ILE A 142 -5.03 1.97 -9.81
CA ILE A 142 -4.37 1.87 -8.51
C ILE A 142 -3.13 2.74 -8.53
N THR A 143 -2.88 3.48 -7.45
CA THR A 143 -1.63 4.23 -7.30
C THR A 143 -1.06 4.10 -5.89
N GLY A 144 0.26 4.13 -5.78
CA GLY A 144 0.92 4.10 -4.48
C GLY A 144 2.41 4.45 -4.53
N GLN A 145 2.93 4.83 -3.36
CA GLN A 145 4.33 5.23 -3.20
C GLN A 145 4.99 4.57 -1.99
N SER A 146 6.27 4.20 -2.10
CA SER A 146 7.03 3.52 -1.04
C SER A 146 6.34 2.19 -0.67
N GLN A 147 5.95 1.94 0.58
CA GLN A 147 5.10 0.79 0.95
C GLN A 147 3.93 0.63 -0.03
N GLY A 148 3.15 1.70 -0.25
CA GLY A 148 1.99 1.67 -1.12
C GLY A 148 2.31 1.32 -2.57
N SER A 149 3.57 1.47 -3.03
CA SER A 149 3.97 0.99 -4.36
C SER A 149 4.03 -0.54 -4.41
N GLY A 150 4.52 -1.18 -3.35
CA GLY A 150 4.49 -2.62 -3.18
C GLY A 150 3.07 -3.13 -3.07
N THR A 151 2.23 -2.44 -2.30
CA THR A 151 0.80 -2.72 -2.21
C THR A 151 0.09 -2.60 -3.57
N ALA A 152 0.36 -1.54 -4.33
CA ALA A 152 -0.26 -1.32 -5.64
C ALA A 152 0.13 -2.40 -6.65
N LEU A 153 1.41 -2.75 -6.69
CA LEU A 153 1.91 -3.87 -7.52
C LEU A 153 1.36 -5.21 -7.04
N GLY A 154 1.23 -5.40 -5.72
CA GLY A 154 0.66 -6.59 -5.10
C GLY A 154 -0.80 -6.79 -5.48
N ALA A 155 -1.63 -5.74 -5.33
CA ALA A 155 -3.01 -5.72 -5.78
C ALA A 155 -3.11 -6.08 -7.27
N THR A 156 -2.27 -5.49 -8.13
CA THR A 156 -2.22 -5.80 -9.56
C THR A 156 -1.87 -7.27 -9.82
N THR A 157 -0.94 -7.82 -9.03
CA THR A 157 -0.44 -9.20 -9.19
C THR A 157 -1.49 -10.22 -8.75
N VAL A 158 -2.22 -9.97 -7.66
CA VAL A 158 -3.24 -10.91 -7.16
C VAL A 158 -4.61 -10.73 -7.81
N ALA A 159 -4.88 -9.60 -8.47
CA ALA A 159 -6.18 -9.32 -9.05
C ALA A 159 -6.72 -10.46 -9.95
N PRO A 160 -5.96 -11.06 -10.88
CA PRO A 160 -6.50 -12.12 -11.74
C PRO A 160 -6.99 -13.37 -11.00
N SER A 161 -6.40 -13.71 -9.85
CA SER A 161 -6.77 -14.90 -9.08
C SER A 161 -7.70 -14.62 -7.90
N TYR A 162 -7.62 -13.41 -7.32
CA TYR A 162 -8.38 -13.03 -6.13
C TYR A 162 -9.59 -12.13 -6.45
N ALA A 163 -9.43 -11.20 -7.40
CA ALA A 163 -10.45 -10.23 -7.79
C ALA A 163 -10.59 -10.02 -9.30
N PRO A 164 -10.88 -11.10 -10.07
CA PRO A 164 -11.00 -11.02 -11.53
C PRO A 164 -12.19 -10.14 -11.99
N ASP A 165 -13.14 -9.87 -11.10
CA ASP A 165 -14.28 -8.99 -11.28
C ASP A 165 -13.93 -7.49 -11.18
N VAL A 166 -12.77 -7.13 -10.64
CA VAL A 166 -12.33 -5.73 -10.57
C VAL A 166 -11.87 -5.25 -11.95
N PRO A 167 -12.50 -4.21 -12.55
CA PRO A 167 -12.15 -3.73 -13.88
C PRO A 167 -10.90 -2.82 -13.85
N LEU A 168 -9.77 -3.40 -13.44
CA LEU A 168 -8.47 -2.74 -13.29
C LEU A 168 -7.85 -2.45 -14.67
N LEU A 169 -7.64 -1.16 -14.96
CA LEU A 169 -7.07 -0.70 -16.23
C LEU A 169 -5.57 -0.43 -16.15
N ALA A 170 -5.10 0.16 -15.05
CA ALA A 170 -3.69 0.51 -14.89
C ALA A 170 -3.29 0.70 -13.42
N THR A 171 -1.99 0.54 -13.18
CA THR A 171 -1.34 0.79 -11.90
C THR A 171 -0.17 1.74 -12.06
N VAL A 172 -0.10 2.76 -11.20
CA VAL A 172 1.01 3.72 -11.14
C VAL A 172 1.74 3.55 -9.82
N ALA A 173 2.97 3.06 -9.86
CA ALA A 173 3.78 2.79 -8.67
C ALA A 173 5.04 3.67 -8.68
N THR A 174 5.34 4.33 -7.55
CA THR A 174 6.50 5.22 -7.43
C THR A 174 7.34 4.89 -6.19
N GLY A 175 8.66 5.07 -6.24
CA GLY A 175 9.55 4.71 -5.13
C GLY A 175 9.41 3.23 -4.75
N LEU A 176 9.69 2.34 -5.71
CA LEU A 176 9.29 0.93 -5.68
C LEU A 176 9.82 0.18 -4.46
N VAL A 177 8.92 -0.53 -3.78
CA VAL A 177 9.21 -1.54 -2.76
C VAL A 177 8.61 -2.85 -3.26
N SER A 178 9.42 -3.76 -3.80
CA SER A 178 8.92 -4.85 -4.66
C SER A 178 9.37 -6.24 -4.26
N THR A 179 9.89 -6.41 -3.04
CA THR A 179 10.78 -7.53 -2.69
C THR A 179 10.45 -8.22 -1.37
N PHE A 180 9.30 -7.95 -0.74
CA PHE A 180 9.02 -8.45 0.61
C PHE A 180 7.69 -9.22 0.71
N PRO A 181 7.62 -10.41 1.35
CA PRO A 181 8.76 -11.22 1.81
C PRO A 181 9.53 -11.82 0.62
N ASP A 182 8.83 -12.10 -0.47
CA ASP A 182 9.34 -12.31 -1.83
C ASP A 182 8.45 -11.50 -2.75
N GLY A 183 8.98 -10.76 -3.71
CA GLY A 183 8.13 -9.98 -4.61
C GLY A 183 8.41 -10.19 -6.08
N PRO A 184 7.47 -9.78 -6.96
CA PRO A 184 7.49 -10.16 -8.38
C PRO A 184 8.64 -9.53 -9.16
N CYS A 185 9.28 -8.49 -8.59
CA CYS A 185 10.41 -7.80 -9.19
C CYS A 185 11.57 -7.82 -8.19
N PRO A 186 12.64 -8.61 -8.41
CA PRO A 186 13.81 -8.57 -7.55
C PRO A 186 14.42 -7.16 -7.59
N PRO A 187 15.02 -6.68 -6.47
CA PRO A 187 15.64 -5.38 -6.50
C PRO A 187 16.89 -5.43 -7.39
N ALA A 188 17.27 -4.29 -7.96
CA ALA A 188 18.50 -4.20 -8.75
C ALA A 188 19.76 -4.46 -7.90
N GLU A 189 19.70 -4.15 -6.60
CA GLU A 189 20.78 -4.32 -5.63
C GLU A 189 20.23 -4.92 -4.33
N PRO A 190 21.03 -5.66 -3.53
CA PRO A 190 20.63 -6.11 -2.20
C PRO A 190 20.14 -4.95 -1.34
N PHE A 191 18.94 -5.06 -0.80
CA PHE A 191 18.36 -4.00 0.03
C PHE A 191 18.76 -4.21 1.49
N THR A 192 19.60 -3.31 2.02
CA THR A 192 19.90 -3.28 3.46
C THR A 192 18.92 -2.33 4.15
N ILE A 193 18.15 -2.85 5.11
CA ILE A 193 17.28 -2.01 5.94
C ILE A 193 18.14 -1.26 6.96
N GLY A 194 18.64 -0.08 6.57
CA GLY A 194 19.47 0.77 7.43
C GLY A 194 18.68 1.59 8.46
N SER A 195 17.37 1.39 8.57
CA SER A 195 16.53 2.13 9.52
C SER A 195 15.99 1.20 10.61
N PRO A 196 16.26 1.49 11.89
CA PRO A 196 15.72 0.68 13.00
C PRO A 196 14.18 0.74 13.05
N ILE A 197 13.58 1.82 12.51
CA ILE A 197 12.13 1.97 12.40
C ILE A 197 11.56 0.92 11.44
N TYR A 198 12.04 0.87 10.20
CA TYR A 198 11.50 -0.07 9.21
C TYR A 198 11.78 -1.53 9.58
N LEU A 199 12.95 -1.83 10.16
CA LEU A 199 13.24 -3.16 10.69
C LEU A 199 12.21 -3.57 11.76
N THR A 200 11.91 -2.67 12.69
CA THR A 200 10.91 -2.92 13.74
C THR A 200 9.51 -3.14 13.17
N LEU A 201 9.09 -2.31 12.20
CA LEU A 201 7.78 -2.46 11.56
C LEU A 201 7.67 -3.79 10.80
N MET A 202 8.75 -4.23 10.13
CA MET A 202 8.80 -5.52 9.46
C MET A 202 8.68 -6.67 10.46
N MET A 203 9.44 -6.65 11.56
CA MET A 203 9.35 -7.67 12.60
C MET A 203 7.94 -7.79 13.18
N LEU A 204 7.27 -6.66 13.44
CA LEU A 204 5.87 -6.64 13.91
C LEU A 204 4.86 -7.04 12.82
N GLY A 205 5.16 -6.76 11.56
CA GLY A 205 4.28 -7.00 10.42
C GLY A 205 4.27 -8.42 9.88
N GLY A 206 4.73 -9.39 10.67
CA GLY A 206 4.70 -10.81 10.29
C GLY A 206 5.83 -11.22 9.35
N SER A 207 6.96 -10.50 9.36
CA SER A 207 8.17 -10.89 8.61
C SER A 207 8.91 -12.09 9.21
N LEU A 208 8.56 -12.44 10.44
CA LEU A 208 9.15 -13.54 11.20
C LEU A 208 8.18 -14.73 11.23
N PRO A 209 8.67 -15.95 11.52
CA PRO A 209 7.81 -17.07 11.89
C PRO A 209 6.88 -16.70 13.05
N ASP A 210 5.64 -17.20 13.03
CA ASP A 210 4.57 -16.78 13.94
C ASP A 210 4.90 -17.01 15.42
N GLU A 211 5.74 -18.01 15.72
CA GLU A 211 6.22 -18.32 17.07
C GLU A 211 7.33 -17.38 17.58
N THR A 212 7.84 -16.49 16.74
CA THR A 212 8.99 -15.64 17.06
C THR A 212 8.58 -14.42 17.88
N SER A 213 9.17 -14.25 19.06
CA SER A 213 8.96 -13.07 19.90
C SER A 213 9.90 -11.94 19.50
N VAL A 214 9.35 -10.85 18.95
CA VAL A 214 10.10 -9.64 18.58
C VAL A 214 10.85 -9.03 19.77
N ASP A 215 10.28 -9.10 20.97
CA ASP A 215 10.91 -8.60 22.21
C ASP A 215 12.24 -9.30 22.52
N LYS A 216 12.47 -10.52 22.01
CA LYS A 216 13.73 -11.25 22.16
C LYS A 216 14.78 -10.92 21.09
N LEU A 217 14.40 -10.17 20.05
CA LEU A 217 15.26 -9.83 18.91
C LEU A 217 15.78 -8.39 18.95
N VAL A 218 15.26 -7.57 19.86
CA VAL A 218 15.66 -6.18 20.02
C VAL A 218 16.59 -6.04 21.21
N THR A 219 17.57 -5.14 21.07
CA THR A 219 18.40 -4.71 22.20
C THR A 219 17.56 -3.84 23.16
N GLU A 220 18.12 -3.47 24.32
CA GLU A 220 17.48 -2.48 25.21
C GLU A 220 17.14 -1.16 24.49
N LYS A 221 18.06 -0.68 23.64
CA LYS A 221 17.84 0.51 22.80
C LYS A 221 16.78 0.27 21.72
N GLY A 222 16.80 -0.88 21.07
CA GLY A 222 15.77 -1.31 20.12
C GLY A 222 14.38 -1.34 20.75
N GLY A 223 14.30 -1.74 22.02
CA GLY A 223 13.08 -1.73 22.81
C GLY A 223 12.38 -0.37 22.87
N LEU A 224 13.11 0.75 22.77
CA LEU A 224 12.51 2.09 22.68
C LEU A 224 11.69 2.26 21.40
N VAL A 225 12.25 1.83 20.26
CA VAL A 225 11.57 1.92 18.96
C VAL A 225 10.48 0.85 18.85
N LEU A 226 10.67 -0.33 19.43
CA LEU A 226 9.64 -1.38 19.50
C LEU A 226 8.39 -0.91 20.25
N ARG A 227 8.55 -0.30 21.43
CA ARG A 227 7.41 0.28 22.17
C ARG A 227 6.75 1.39 21.37
N ALA A 228 7.54 2.29 20.79
CA ALA A 228 7.01 3.35 19.93
C ALA A 228 6.22 2.80 18.73
N ALA A 229 6.68 1.72 18.09
CA ALA A 229 6.01 1.10 16.96
C ALA A 229 4.63 0.54 17.31
N ARG A 230 4.46 0.03 18.54
CA ARG A 230 3.20 -0.54 19.04
C ARG A 230 2.15 0.52 19.39
N GLU A 231 2.58 1.74 19.71
CA GLU A 231 1.72 2.77 20.31
C GLU A 231 1.55 4.00 19.42
N SER A 232 2.46 4.21 18.46
CA SER A 232 2.58 5.47 17.71
C SER A 232 2.96 5.26 16.25
N CYS A 233 3.04 6.37 15.52
CA CYS A 233 3.36 6.39 14.10
C CYS A 233 4.81 6.78 13.85
N THR A 234 5.23 6.67 12.59
CA THR A 234 6.64 6.85 12.18
C THR A 234 7.23 8.21 12.56
N GLY A 235 6.42 9.26 12.75
CA GLY A 235 6.88 10.58 13.20
C GLY A 235 7.43 10.51 14.62
N GLU A 236 6.63 9.98 15.54
CA GLU A 236 6.95 9.79 16.95
C GLU A 236 8.08 8.76 17.12
N MET A 237 8.04 7.65 16.38
CA MET A 237 9.12 6.67 16.34
C MET A 237 10.47 7.32 15.97
N ARG A 238 10.47 8.25 14.99
CA ARG A 238 11.67 8.98 14.58
C ARG A 238 12.19 9.90 15.67
N ALA A 239 11.31 10.63 16.35
CA ALA A 239 11.69 11.46 17.48
C ALA A 239 12.31 10.64 18.62
N ILE A 240 11.72 9.47 18.92
CA ILE A 240 12.21 8.54 19.95
C ILE A 240 13.56 7.95 19.55
N ALA A 241 13.71 7.47 18.31
CA ALA A 241 14.96 6.92 17.82
C ALA A 241 16.09 7.96 17.87
N GLN A 242 15.82 9.20 17.46
CA GLN A 242 16.79 10.30 17.52
C GLN A 242 17.18 10.62 18.97
N LYS A 243 16.21 10.78 19.87
CA LYS A 243 16.46 11.09 21.29
C LYS A 243 17.23 9.96 21.98
N GLY A 244 16.93 8.71 21.66
CA GLY A 244 17.59 7.52 22.22
C GLY A 244 18.91 7.15 21.53
N SER A 245 19.31 7.86 20.47
CA SER A 245 20.44 7.47 19.61
C SER A 245 20.35 6.01 19.16
N VAL A 246 19.14 5.60 18.76
CA VAL A 246 18.85 4.26 18.25
C VAL A 246 19.14 4.25 16.76
N MET A 247 20.05 3.38 16.36
CA MET A 247 20.56 3.21 15.01
C MET A 247 20.40 1.73 14.59
N ALA A 248 20.52 1.42 13.31
CA ALA A 248 20.36 0.04 12.84
C ALA A 248 21.35 -0.93 13.53
N GLU A 249 22.57 -0.47 13.79
CA GLU A 249 23.66 -1.27 14.37
C GLU A 249 23.46 -1.57 15.87
N ASN A 250 22.57 -0.86 16.55
CA ASN A 250 22.34 -1.03 17.98
C ASN A 250 20.88 -1.32 18.35
N ALA A 251 20.00 -1.53 17.37
CA ALA A 251 18.58 -1.73 17.59
C ALA A 251 18.16 -3.21 17.66
N SER A 252 18.94 -4.12 17.08
CA SER A 252 18.58 -5.54 17.03
C SER A 252 19.79 -6.44 17.28
N GLU A 253 19.52 -7.60 17.87
CA GLU A 253 20.45 -8.72 18.01
C GLU A 253 20.61 -9.50 16.69
N LEU A 254 19.78 -9.21 15.69
CA LEU A 254 19.93 -9.74 14.33
C LEU A 254 21.21 -9.15 13.73
N SER A 255 22.21 -10.00 13.49
CA SER A 255 23.44 -9.55 12.86
C SER A 255 23.16 -9.08 11.43
N VAL A 256 23.78 -7.98 11.00
CA VAL A 256 23.70 -7.48 9.61
C VAL A 256 24.31 -8.48 8.60
N SER A 257 24.91 -9.58 9.09
CA SER A 257 25.54 -10.64 8.30
C SER A 257 24.66 -11.86 7.98
N ASP A 258 23.52 -12.09 8.65
CA ASP A 258 22.79 -13.37 8.53
C ASP A 258 21.80 -13.47 7.35
N GLY A 259 21.89 -12.55 6.39
CA GLY A 259 21.13 -12.62 5.13
C GLY A 259 21.85 -13.33 3.97
N HIS A 260 23.00 -13.97 4.21
CA HIS A 260 23.95 -14.38 3.15
C HIS A 260 24.20 -15.88 2.99
N GLU A 261 23.24 -16.75 3.28
CA GLU A 261 23.35 -18.16 2.84
C GLU A 261 22.14 -18.63 2.03
N ALA A 262 22.25 -18.47 0.70
CA ALA A 262 21.85 -19.50 -0.27
C ALA A 262 22.31 -19.17 -1.70
N ARG A 263 23.51 -19.62 -2.11
CA ARG A 263 23.69 -20.64 -3.18
C ARG A 263 25.15 -20.77 -3.68
N PRO A 264 25.52 -21.97 -4.17
CA PRO A 264 26.89 -22.33 -4.49
C PRO A 264 27.44 -21.57 -5.69
N THR A 265 28.76 -21.43 -5.66
CA THR A 265 29.65 -20.87 -6.68
C THR A 265 29.31 -21.36 -8.09
N GLY A 266 29.04 -20.41 -9.00
CA GLY A 266 29.04 -20.66 -10.45
C GLY A 266 27.75 -20.31 -11.20
N ALA A 267 27.36 -19.03 -11.23
CA ALA A 267 26.44 -18.54 -12.27
C ALA A 267 26.78 -17.09 -12.66
N ARG A 268 26.99 -16.87 -13.97
CA ARG A 268 27.26 -15.56 -14.58
C ARG A 268 26.14 -14.56 -14.25
N SER A 269 26.52 -13.29 -14.01
CA SER A 269 25.61 -12.15 -13.83
C SER A 269 24.53 -12.09 -14.92
N PRO A 270 23.23 -12.05 -14.59
CA PRO A 270 22.21 -11.70 -15.56
C PRO A 270 22.12 -10.17 -15.65
N GLY A 271 22.33 -9.64 -16.86
CA GLY A 271 22.18 -8.20 -17.15
C GLY A 271 20.77 -7.67 -16.90
N ASN A 272 20.66 -6.34 -16.82
CA ASN A 272 19.45 -5.52 -16.64
C ASN A 272 18.15 -6.21 -17.10
N ARG A 273 17.45 -6.86 -16.15
CA ARG A 273 16.10 -7.40 -16.40
C ARG A 273 15.09 -6.28 -16.18
N THR A 274 14.51 -5.78 -17.27
CA THR A 274 13.32 -4.92 -17.24
C THR A 274 12.14 -5.74 -16.73
N CYS A 275 11.50 -5.32 -15.63
CA CYS A 275 10.24 -5.91 -15.16
C CYS A 275 9.11 -5.65 -16.16
N ARG A 276 8.95 -6.58 -17.12
CA ARG A 276 7.82 -6.59 -18.05
C ARG A 276 6.68 -7.37 -17.42
N PHE A 277 5.73 -6.67 -16.83
CA PHE A 277 4.41 -7.22 -16.55
C PHE A 277 3.75 -7.50 -17.89
N ARG A 278 3.56 -8.78 -18.24
CA ARG A 278 2.73 -9.16 -19.40
C ARG A 278 1.28 -8.86 -19.02
N ALA A 279 0.78 -7.69 -19.39
CA ALA A 279 -0.65 -7.48 -19.51
C ALA A 279 -1.17 -8.45 -20.57
N ALA A 280 -1.93 -9.46 -20.16
CA ALA A 280 -2.71 -10.24 -21.10
C ALA A 280 -3.80 -9.32 -21.68
N ALA A 281 -3.76 -9.15 -23.01
CA ALA A 281 -4.79 -8.54 -23.85
C ALA A 281 -5.13 -7.05 -23.61
N ALA A 282 -4.29 -6.16 -24.14
CA ALA A 282 -4.72 -4.85 -24.62
C ALA A 282 -4.08 -4.56 -25.99
N SER A 283 -4.45 -5.36 -26.99
CA SER A 283 -4.00 -5.17 -28.37
C SER A 283 -5.19 -5.00 -29.31
N ALA A 284 -5.94 -3.92 -29.13
CA ALA A 284 -6.79 -3.34 -30.18
C ALA A 284 -7.34 -1.96 -29.77
N ILE A 285 -6.50 -0.93 -29.61
CA ILE A 285 -6.84 0.50 -29.84
C ILE A 285 -5.48 1.22 -29.95
N CYS A 286 -4.84 1.16 -31.12
CA CYS A 286 -3.89 2.19 -31.59
C CYS A 286 -3.50 1.94 -33.06
N ARG A 287 -4.49 1.81 -33.95
CA ARG A 287 -4.28 1.95 -35.40
C ARG A 287 -5.01 3.20 -35.86
N ARG A 288 -4.42 4.36 -35.61
CA ARG A 288 -4.64 5.62 -36.37
C ARG A 288 -3.69 6.70 -35.83
N CYS A 289 -2.40 6.53 -36.11
CA CYS A 289 -1.42 7.62 -36.17
C CYS A 289 -0.22 7.11 -36.98
N ARG A 290 -0.41 6.97 -38.29
CA ARG A 290 0.66 6.90 -39.28
C ARG A 290 0.41 8.01 -40.30
N LEU A 291 1.51 8.63 -40.74
CA LEU A 291 1.64 9.78 -41.65
C LEU A 291 1.57 11.11 -40.87
N VAL A 292 2.61 11.93 -40.80
CA VAL A 292 3.61 12.30 -41.82
C VAL A 292 4.98 12.60 -41.16
N ARG A 293 6.05 11.99 -41.67
CA ARG A 293 7.45 12.46 -41.51
C ARG A 293 7.71 13.51 -42.59
N GLY A 294 8.38 14.60 -42.24
CA GLY A 294 8.68 15.70 -43.16
C GLY A 294 9.78 15.44 -44.18
N ARG A 295 9.84 16.33 -45.20
CA ARG A 295 11.01 16.95 -45.85
C ARG A 295 10.54 17.69 -47.11
N GLN A 296 10.49 19.01 -47.05
CA GLN A 296 11.20 19.97 -47.92
C GLN A 296 11.33 21.27 -47.14
#